data_AF-A0A061EST5-F1
#
_entry.id   AF-A0A061EST5-F1
#
_cell.length_a   1.000
_cell.length_b   1.000
_cell.length_c   1.000
_cell.angle_alpha   90.00
_cell.angle_beta   90.00
_cell.angle_gamma   90.00
#
_symmetry.space_group_name_H-M   'P 1'
#
loop_
_entity.id
_entity.type
_entity.pdbx_description
1 polymer ?
#
loop_
_entity_poly.entity_id
_entity_poly.type
_entity_poly.pdbx_seq_one_letter_code
_entity_poly.pdbx_strand_id
1 'polypeptide(L)'
;MPVRVAENSAPSQVSGTNSGNTSPPACTLLSVGQAFSGTQNVSSLQKEEAWRVNVRIQGCDLEHGYLCGTMEALNVPMADTPVVTFWEGEIVDTKNYTFYTGKWEASSEDDKRHWTKFPSFSPLLNQVEVDGGKSLDLSNYPYIFMRWFYQWLLLRS
;
A
#
# COMPACT_ATOMS: atom_id res chain seq x y z
N MET A 1 52.87 36.43 -30.39
CA MET A 1 53.47 35.79 -29.20
C MET A 1 52.82 34.43 -28.97
N PRO A 2 53.52 33.43 -28.40
CA PRO A 2 53.72 32.12 -29.05
C PRO A 2 53.23 30.88 -28.25
N VAL A 3 53.35 29.70 -28.88
CA VAL A 3 53.65 28.34 -28.33
C VAL A 3 52.65 27.60 -27.39
N ARG A 4 52.03 26.54 -27.96
CA ARG A 4 52.03 25.09 -27.62
C ARG A 4 52.12 24.57 -26.15
N VAL A 5 51.27 23.55 -25.91
CA VAL A 5 51.32 22.37 -24.97
C VAL A 5 50.83 22.51 -23.52
N ALA A 6 49.88 21.64 -23.11
CA ALA A 6 49.95 20.81 -21.89
C ALA A 6 48.80 19.78 -21.84
N GLU A 7 49.15 18.50 -21.69
CA GLU A 7 48.30 17.40 -21.22
C GLU A 7 48.07 17.47 -19.70
N ASN A 8 47.16 16.58 -19.24
CA ASN A 8 46.83 16.17 -17.86
C ASN A 8 45.82 17.03 -17.10
N SER A 9 44.66 16.42 -16.82
CA SER A 9 44.28 15.97 -15.47
C SER A 9 42.90 15.27 -15.53
N ALA A 10 42.83 13.98 -15.23
CA ALA A 10 41.58 13.42 -14.69
C ALA A 10 41.35 14.02 -13.30
N PRO A 11 40.09 14.21 -12.85
CA PRO A 11 39.64 13.26 -11.83
C PRO A 11 38.13 12.98 -11.80
N SER A 12 37.85 11.90 -11.06
CA SER A 12 36.63 11.65 -10.27
C SER A 12 35.44 11.05 -10.99
N GLN A 13 35.39 9.72 -10.89
CA GLN A 13 34.15 8.98 -10.75
C GLN A 13 33.25 9.68 -9.72
N VAL A 14 32.14 10.24 -10.18
CA VAL A 14 31.00 10.46 -9.29
C VAL A 14 30.28 9.14 -9.26
N SER A 15 30.53 8.39 -8.18
CA SER A 15 29.71 7.28 -7.75
C SER A 15 28.27 7.74 -7.74
N GLY A 16 27.50 7.32 -8.75
CA GLY A 16 26.06 7.39 -8.70
C GLY A 16 25.64 6.60 -7.48
N THR A 17 25.18 7.30 -6.45
CA THR A 17 24.43 6.72 -5.35
C THR A 17 23.29 5.94 -5.99
N ASN A 18 23.40 4.61 -5.98
CA ASN A 18 22.27 3.74 -6.22
C ASN A 18 21.20 4.18 -5.23
N SER A 19 20.17 4.89 -5.72
CA SER A 19 18.89 4.96 -5.07
C SER A 19 18.48 3.51 -4.86
N GLY A 20 18.66 3.02 -3.62
CA GLY A 20 18.26 1.67 -3.26
C GLY A 20 16.82 1.49 -3.69
N ASN A 21 16.56 0.43 -4.45
CA ASN A 21 15.20 0.12 -4.90
C ASN A 21 14.32 -0.04 -3.66
N THR A 22 13.53 0.99 -3.32
CA THR A 22 12.56 0.97 -2.22
C THR A 22 11.29 0.20 -2.59
N SER A 23 11.27 -0.44 -3.77
CA SER A 23 10.14 -1.25 -4.21
C SER A 23 9.93 -2.41 -3.24
N PRO A 24 8.67 -2.69 -2.85
CA PRO A 24 8.39 -3.86 -2.03
C PRO A 24 8.90 -5.14 -2.70
N PRO A 25 9.30 -6.15 -1.92
CA PRO A 25 9.86 -7.38 -2.45
C PRO A 25 8.86 -8.11 -3.35
N ALA A 26 9.36 -8.86 -4.34
CA ALA A 26 8.51 -9.65 -5.23
C ALA A 26 7.63 -10.62 -4.42
N CYS A 27 6.33 -10.35 -4.37
CA CYS A 27 5.37 -11.12 -3.59
C CYS A 27 4.50 -11.95 -4.55
N THR A 28 4.69 -13.26 -4.57
CA THR A 28 3.90 -14.17 -5.44
C THR A 28 2.40 -14.08 -5.17
N LEU A 29 2.02 -13.76 -3.93
CA LEU A 29 0.63 -13.61 -3.50
C LEU A 29 0.01 -12.26 -3.89
N LEU A 30 0.81 -11.25 -4.26
CA LEU A 30 0.32 -9.95 -4.70
C LEU A 30 0.42 -9.80 -6.22
N SER A 31 -0.18 -10.75 -6.94
CA SER A 31 -0.19 -10.80 -8.40
C SER A 31 -1.62 -10.87 -8.96
N VAL A 32 -1.78 -10.46 -10.21
CA VAL A 32 -3.07 -10.50 -10.90
C VAL A 32 -3.62 -11.92 -10.93
N GLY A 33 -4.90 -12.07 -10.60
CA GLY A 33 -5.60 -13.36 -10.54
C GLY A 33 -5.56 -14.03 -9.17
N GLN A 34 -4.71 -13.58 -8.25
CA GLN A 34 -4.72 -14.07 -6.87
C GLN A 34 -6.07 -13.79 -6.21
N ALA A 35 -6.53 -14.76 -5.43
CA ALA A 35 -7.81 -14.72 -4.75
C ALA A 35 -7.64 -15.07 -3.28
N PHE A 36 -8.36 -14.34 -2.43
CA PHE A 36 -8.35 -14.49 -0.99
C PHE A 36 -9.77 -14.63 -0.48
N SER A 37 -9.98 -15.49 0.50
CA SER A 37 -11.27 -15.67 1.15
C SER A 37 -11.11 -15.53 2.65
N GLY A 38 -12.06 -14.86 3.29
CA GLY A 38 -12.03 -14.60 4.72
C GLY A 38 -13.36 -14.08 5.22
N THR A 39 -13.31 -13.38 6.36
CA THR A 39 -14.49 -12.79 6.99
C THR A 39 -14.22 -11.35 7.40
N GLN A 40 -15.22 -10.50 7.27
CA GLN A 40 -15.25 -9.17 7.85
C GLN A 40 -16.18 -9.18 9.06
N ASN A 41 -15.61 -8.91 10.24
CA ASN A 41 -16.39 -8.80 11.46
C ASN A 41 -16.97 -7.37 11.56
N VAL A 42 -18.29 -7.29 11.60
CA VAL A 42 -19.05 -6.06 11.79
C VAL A 42 -19.64 -6.12 13.19
N SER A 43 -19.00 -5.40 14.12
CA SER A 43 -19.55 -5.22 15.46
C SER A 43 -20.49 -4.02 15.47
N SER A 44 -21.78 -4.27 15.64
CA SER A 44 -22.73 -3.23 16.04
C SER A 44 -23.00 -3.35 17.54
N LEU A 45 -23.45 -2.26 18.18
CA LEU A 45 -23.82 -2.25 19.62
C LEU A 45 -24.84 -3.32 20.02
N GLN A 46 -25.52 -3.95 19.05
CA GLN A 46 -26.62 -4.88 19.28
C GLN A 46 -26.34 -6.30 18.75
N LYS A 47 -25.33 -6.49 17.89
CA LYS A 47 -25.05 -7.79 17.27
C LYS A 47 -23.64 -7.86 16.70
N GLU A 48 -22.97 -8.97 16.99
CA GLU A 48 -21.78 -9.41 16.24
C GLU A 48 -22.23 -10.11 14.97
N GLU A 49 -21.80 -9.59 13.83
CA GLU A 49 -22.00 -10.24 12.53
C GLU A 49 -20.65 -10.43 11.84
N ALA A 50 -20.50 -11.56 11.14
CA ALA A 50 -19.33 -11.84 10.33
C ALA A 50 -19.78 -12.12 8.90
N TRP A 51 -19.43 -11.22 7.99
CA TRP A 51 -19.72 -11.39 6.56
C TRP A 51 -18.59 -12.19 5.92
N ARG A 52 -18.93 -13.15 5.07
CA ARG A 52 -17.91 -13.82 4.26
C ARG A 52 -17.47 -12.86 3.17
N VAL A 53 -16.18 -12.80 2.92
CA VAL A 53 -15.59 -11.89 1.93
C VAL A 53 -14.64 -12.67 1.02
N ASN A 54 -14.82 -12.51 -0.29
CA ASN A 54 -13.89 -12.97 -1.31
C ASN A 54 -13.26 -11.76 -2.00
N VAL A 55 -11.95 -11.75 -2.13
CA VAL A 55 -11.19 -10.71 -2.82
C VAL A 55 -10.48 -11.33 -4.01
N ARG A 56 -10.46 -10.62 -5.14
CA ARG A 56 -9.64 -10.96 -6.30
C ARG A 56 -8.83 -9.75 -6.75
N ILE A 57 -7.52 -9.94 -6.88
CA ILE A 57 -6.61 -8.96 -7.48
C ILE A 57 -6.78 -8.99 -9.00
N GLN A 58 -7.07 -7.84 -9.61
CA GLN A 58 -7.29 -7.70 -11.06
C GLN A 58 -6.23 -6.84 -11.74
N GLY A 59 -5.65 -5.89 -11.03
CA GLY A 59 -4.52 -5.07 -11.49
C GLY A 59 -3.51 -4.89 -10.37
N CYS A 60 -2.22 -4.85 -10.72
CA CYS A 60 -1.13 -4.60 -9.77
C CYS A 60 0.01 -3.91 -10.53
N ASP A 61 0.38 -2.71 -10.10
CA ASP A 61 1.48 -1.91 -10.60
C ASP A 61 2.31 -1.43 -9.41
N LEU A 62 3.35 -2.20 -9.08
CA LEU A 62 4.22 -1.92 -7.95
C LEU A 62 5.09 -0.68 -8.16
N GLU A 63 5.32 -0.25 -9.41
CA GLU A 63 6.15 0.92 -9.71
C GLU A 63 5.45 2.22 -9.28
N HIS A 64 4.14 2.27 -9.49
CA HIS A 64 3.27 3.38 -9.13
C HIS A 64 2.53 3.17 -7.79
N GLY A 65 2.84 2.08 -7.08
CA GLY A 65 2.21 1.76 -5.80
C GLY A 65 0.70 1.53 -5.92
N TYR A 66 0.23 1.00 -7.05
CA TYR A 66 -1.18 0.83 -7.35
C TYR A 66 -1.59 -0.65 -7.42
N LEU A 67 -2.82 -0.94 -7.02
CA LEU A 67 -3.48 -2.19 -7.31
C LEU A 67 -4.99 -2.00 -7.30
N CYS A 68 -5.72 -2.94 -7.90
CA CYS A 68 -7.17 -2.92 -7.88
C CYS A 68 -7.76 -4.32 -7.99
N GLY A 69 -9.04 -4.42 -7.70
CA GLY A 69 -9.72 -5.70 -7.71
C GLY A 69 -11.20 -5.60 -7.40
N THR A 70 -11.78 -6.77 -7.18
CA THR A 70 -13.16 -6.89 -6.71
C THR A 70 -13.18 -7.49 -5.33
N MET A 71 -14.14 -7.05 -4.52
CA MET A 71 -14.50 -7.65 -3.26
C MET A 71 -15.96 -8.09 -3.34
N GLU A 72 -16.23 -9.33 -2.95
CA GLU A 72 -17.57 -9.91 -2.87
C GLU A 72 -17.89 -10.18 -1.40
N ALA A 73 -18.88 -9.49 -0.85
CA ALA A 73 -19.41 -9.70 0.48
C ALA A 73 -20.68 -10.58 0.41
N LEU A 74 -20.65 -11.71 1.10
CA LEU A 74 -21.76 -12.65 1.23
C LEU A 74 -22.41 -12.54 2.61
N ASN A 75 -23.70 -12.89 2.69
CA ASN A 75 -24.51 -12.84 3.91
C ASN A 75 -24.62 -11.43 4.51
N VAL A 76 -24.57 -10.40 3.67
CA VAL A 76 -24.86 -9.03 4.09
C VAL A 76 -26.34 -8.98 4.50
N PRO A 77 -26.68 -8.45 5.70
CA PRO A 77 -28.07 -8.35 6.14
C PRO A 77 -28.91 -7.60 5.11
N MET A 78 -30.11 -8.11 4.85
CA MET A 78 -31.08 -7.51 3.91
C MET A 78 -30.63 -7.51 2.43
N ALA A 79 -29.54 -8.20 2.08
CA ALA A 79 -29.16 -8.42 0.68
C ALA A 79 -29.59 -9.82 0.23
N ASP A 80 -30.39 -9.89 -0.83
CA ASP A 80 -30.82 -11.17 -1.44
C ASP A 80 -29.71 -11.84 -2.26
N THR A 81 -28.71 -11.07 -2.69
CA THR A 81 -27.56 -11.52 -3.48
C THR A 81 -26.24 -11.00 -2.90
N PRO A 82 -25.10 -11.65 -3.21
CA PRO A 82 -23.79 -11.14 -2.82
C PRO A 82 -23.55 -9.72 -3.33
N VAL A 83 -22.99 -8.87 -2.46
CA VAL A 83 -22.63 -7.51 -2.81
C VAL A 83 -21.21 -7.50 -3.36
N VAL A 84 -21.06 -7.13 -4.63
CA VAL A 84 -19.74 -7.00 -5.26
C VAL A 84 -19.38 -5.54 -5.37
N THR A 85 -18.15 -5.18 -5.01
CA THR A 85 -17.62 -3.82 -5.15
C THR A 85 -16.28 -3.87 -5.89
N PHE A 86 -16.04 -2.86 -6.72
CA PHE A 86 -14.71 -2.61 -7.26
C PHE A 86 -13.96 -1.69 -6.30
N TRP A 87 -12.69 -2.01 -6.07
CA TRP A 87 -11.81 -1.25 -5.21
C TRP A 87 -10.49 -0.96 -5.89
N GLU A 88 -9.93 0.19 -5.55
CA GLU A 88 -8.57 0.57 -5.87
C GLU A 88 -7.77 0.68 -4.58
N GLY A 89 -6.45 0.52 -4.68
CA GLY A 89 -5.58 0.50 -3.54
C GLY A 89 -4.28 1.24 -3.78
N GLU A 90 -3.73 1.72 -2.68
CA GLU A 90 -2.41 2.32 -2.58
C GLU A 90 -1.49 1.41 -1.78
N ILE A 91 -0.30 1.14 -2.31
CA ILE A 91 0.77 0.43 -1.62
C ILE A 91 1.64 1.45 -0.92
N VAL A 92 1.79 1.32 0.41
CA VAL A 92 2.69 2.18 1.18
C VAL A 92 4.12 1.73 0.94
N ASP A 93 4.86 2.49 0.14
CA ASP A 93 6.20 2.17 -0.38
C ASP A 93 7.23 3.27 -0.13
N THR A 94 6.85 4.31 0.62
CA THR A 94 7.65 5.50 0.98
C THR A 94 8.07 6.39 -0.19
N LYS A 95 7.77 5.99 -1.43
CA LYS A 95 8.06 6.71 -2.68
C LYS A 95 6.80 7.37 -3.23
N ASN A 96 5.80 6.57 -3.55
CA ASN A 96 4.51 7.00 -4.08
C ASN A 96 3.56 7.35 -2.93
N TYR A 97 3.58 6.53 -1.87
CA TYR A 97 2.67 6.67 -0.74
C TYR A 97 3.36 6.47 0.61
N THR A 98 3.02 7.33 1.57
CA THR A 98 3.51 7.27 2.95
C THR A 98 2.44 6.70 3.88
N PHE A 99 2.73 6.58 5.19
CA PHE A 99 1.75 6.14 6.17
C PHE A 99 0.71 7.20 6.53
N TYR A 100 1.00 8.48 6.26
CA TYR A 100 0.02 9.56 6.39
C TYR A 100 -0.78 9.70 5.10
N THR A 101 -2.10 9.56 5.22
CA THR A 101 -3.03 9.48 4.10
C THR A 101 -3.21 10.82 3.41
N GLY A 102 -3.38 11.91 4.18
CA GLY A 102 -3.49 13.28 3.63
C GLY A 102 -4.71 13.53 2.74
N LYS A 103 -5.67 12.60 2.74
CA LYS A 103 -6.93 12.63 1.98
C LYS A 103 -8.00 11.81 2.70
N TRP A 104 -9.23 11.78 2.17
CA TRP A 104 -10.38 11.06 2.76
C TRP A 104 -10.69 11.47 4.20
N GLU A 105 -10.45 12.74 4.52
CA GLU A 105 -10.66 13.32 5.86
C GLU A 105 -9.87 12.63 6.99
N ALA A 106 -8.87 11.79 6.65
CA ALA A 106 -8.00 11.14 7.62
C ALA A 106 -6.91 12.11 8.09
N SER A 107 -6.89 12.38 9.40
CA SER A 107 -5.77 13.08 10.04
C SER A 107 -4.59 12.13 10.31
N SER A 108 -3.41 12.68 10.57
CA SER A 108 -2.24 11.91 11.01
C SER A 108 -2.52 11.09 12.29
N GLU A 109 -3.36 11.61 13.18
CA GLU A 109 -3.80 10.95 14.41
C GLU A 109 -4.71 9.77 14.10
N ASP A 110 -5.60 9.90 13.11
CA ASP A 110 -6.43 8.80 12.63
C ASP A 110 -5.58 7.71 11.99
N ASP A 111 -4.62 8.07 11.14
CA ASP A 111 -3.69 7.13 10.51
C ASP A 111 -2.92 6.34 11.58
N LYS A 112 -2.29 7.03 12.54
CA LYS A 112 -1.57 6.37 13.65
C LYS A 112 -2.47 5.42 14.43
N ARG A 113 -3.70 5.84 14.76
CA ARG A 113 -4.66 5.02 15.50
C ARG A 113 -5.05 3.75 14.76
N HIS A 114 -5.08 3.77 13.43
CA HIS A 114 -5.36 2.58 12.62
C HIS A 114 -4.12 1.72 12.43
N TRP A 115 -2.97 2.30 12.06
CA TRP A 115 -1.76 1.54 11.79
C TRP A 115 -1.21 0.84 13.04
N THR A 116 -1.33 1.44 14.22
CA THR A 116 -0.90 0.84 15.50
C THR A 116 -1.69 -0.41 15.91
N LYS A 117 -2.81 -0.73 15.24
CA LYS A 117 -3.53 -2.00 15.43
C LYS A 117 -2.76 -3.20 14.85
N PHE A 118 -1.82 -2.97 13.93
CA PHE A 118 -1.00 -4.02 13.35
C PHE A 118 0.33 -4.14 14.12
N PRO A 119 0.64 -5.30 14.73
CA PRO A 119 1.94 -5.51 15.40
C PRO A 119 3.14 -5.31 14.48
N SER A 120 2.96 -5.60 13.17
CA SER A 120 3.96 -5.35 12.14
C SER A 120 4.25 -3.86 11.93
N PHE A 121 3.41 -2.94 12.40
CA PHE A 121 3.66 -1.50 12.28
C PHE A 121 4.48 -0.95 13.45
N SER A 122 4.45 -1.59 14.62
CA SER A 122 5.08 -1.07 15.84
C SER A 122 6.56 -0.66 15.68
N PRO A 123 7.42 -1.42 14.96
CA PRO A 123 8.82 -1.01 14.75
C PRO A 123 8.99 0.26 13.91
N LEU A 124 7.98 0.65 13.14
CA LEU A 124 8.00 1.76 12.18
C LEU A 124 7.48 3.07 12.80
N LEU A 125 6.74 2.99 13.91
CA LEU A 125 5.97 4.10 14.50
C LEU A 125 6.82 5.36 14.71
N ASN A 126 7.98 5.25 15.37
CA ASN A 126 8.83 6.41 15.67
C ASN A 126 9.21 7.19 14.40
N GLN A 127 9.55 6.48 13.32
CA GLN A 127 9.93 7.14 12.07
C GLN A 127 8.71 7.74 11.38
N VAL A 128 7.57 7.07 11.45
CA VAL A 128 6.30 7.60 10.92
C VAL A 128 5.88 8.88 11.65
N GLU A 129 6.08 8.96 12.96
CA GLU A 129 5.80 10.19 13.72
C GLU A 129 6.66 11.36 13.27
N VAL A 130 7.91 11.11 12.90
CA VAL A 130 8.86 12.15 12.47
C VAL A 130 8.54 12.68 11.07
N ASP A 131 8.32 11.80 10.08
CA ASP A 131 8.21 12.22 8.67
C ASP A 131 7.12 11.52 7.85
N GLY A 132 6.22 10.79 8.50
CA GLY A 132 5.21 9.96 7.84
C GLY A 132 5.75 8.65 7.27
N GLY A 133 7.00 8.31 7.56
CA GLY A 133 7.69 7.10 7.09
C GLY A 133 8.44 7.31 5.78
N LYS A 134 8.69 8.55 5.37
CA LYS A 134 9.39 8.88 4.11
C LYS A 134 10.82 8.36 4.07
N SER A 135 11.48 8.28 5.22
CA SER A 135 12.85 7.76 5.33
C SER A 135 12.93 6.27 5.67
N LEU A 136 11.80 5.56 5.77
CA LEU A 136 11.80 4.13 5.99
C LEU A 136 12.25 3.38 4.73
N ASP A 137 13.08 2.35 4.93
CA ASP A 137 13.37 1.34 3.92
C ASP A 137 12.45 0.13 4.14
N LEU A 138 11.50 -0.05 3.20
CA LEU A 138 10.55 -1.17 3.22
C LEU A 138 10.93 -2.30 2.25
N SER A 139 12.04 -2.18 1.53
CA SER A 139 12.44 -3.14 0.47
C SER A 139 12.61 -4.58 0.96
N ASN A 140 13.07 -4.74 2.21
CA ASN A 140 13.24 -6.04 2.86
C ASN A 140 12.28 -6.26 4.03
N TYR A 141 11.25 -5.40 4.15
CA TYR A 141 10.27 -5.55 5.21
C TYR A 141 9.31 -6.71 4.88
N PRO A 142 9.03 -7.63 5.81
CA PRO A 142 8.25 -8.83 5.51
C PRO A 142 6.75 -8.58 5.30
N TYR A 143 6.29 -7.34 5.47
CA TYR A 143 4.88 -6.95 5.35
C TYR A 143 4.72 -5.82 4.34
N ILE A 144 3.65 -5.91 3.55
CA ILE A 144 3.22 -4.85 2.65
C ILE A 144 1.99 -4.19 3.27
N PHE A 145 2.05 -2.88 3.47
CA PHE A 145 0.93 -2.09 3.97
C PHE A 145 0.19 -1.44 2.81
N MET A 146 -1.14 -1.40 2.90
CA MET A 146 -1.99 -0.93 1.82
C MET A 146 -3.21 -0.21 2.36
N ARG A 147 -3.73 0.74 1.59
CA ARG A 147 -5.05 1.33 1.81
C ARG A 147 -5.93 1.02 0.63
N TRP A 148 -7.09 0.41 0.85
CA TRP A 148 -8.05 0.10 -0.21
C TRP A 148 -9.28 0.98 -0.03
N PHE A 149 -9.76 1.54 -1.14
CA PHE A 149 -10.94 2.38 -1.16
C PHE A 149 -11.89 1.88 -2.24
N TYR A 150 -13.17 1.83 -1.88
CA TYR A 150 -14.21 1.42 -2.80
C TYR A 150 -14.57 2.58 -3.70
N GLN A 151 -14.63 2.30 -5.00
CA GLN A 151 -15.03 3.29 -5.98
C GLN A 151 -16.55 3.20 -6.23
N TRP A 152 -17.07 2.00 -6.53
CA TRP A 152 -18.47 1.84 -6.92
C TRP A 152 -19.02 0.46 -6.53
N LEU A 153 -20.33 0.41 -6.29
CA LEU A 153 -21.10 -0.83 -6.05
C LEU A 153 -21.42 -1.51 -7.38
N LEU A 154 -20.95 -2.74 -7.57
CA LEU A 154 -21.38 -3.61 -8.67
C LEU A 154 -22.56 -4.46 -8.19
N LEU A 155 -23.77 -3.95 -8.40
CA LEU A 155 -24.98 -4.77 -8.22
C LEU A 155 -25.00 -5.84 -9.31
N ARG A 156 -24.82 -7.11 -8.93
CA ARG A 156 -25.10 -8.23 -9.83
C ARG A 156 -26.57 -8.61 -9.68
N SER A 157 -27.32 -8.38 -10.76
CA SER A 157 -28.72 -8.77 -10.97
C SER A 157 -28.90 -10.28 -10.98
#